data_AF-A0A920K213-F1
#
_entry.id   AF-A0A920K213-F1
#
_cell.length_a   1.000
_cell.length_b   1.000
_cell.length_c   1.000
_cell.angle_alpha   90.00
_cell.angle_beta   90.00
_cell.angle_gamma   90.00
#
_symmetry.space_group_name_H-M   'P 1'
#
loop_
_entity.id
_entity.type
_entity.pdbx_description
1 polymer ?
#
loop_
_entity_poly.entity_id
_entity_poly.type
_entity_poly.pdbx_seq_one_letter_code
_entity_poly.pdbx_strand_id
1 'polypeptide(L)'
;MDELAHWLKTLTGMPEVALSPKAGAHGELCGMMAIRAAIEARGEIERRTRVLVPESAHGTNPATAALLGFSVDEIPAGDDGRVDLAGVSRQAR
;
A
#
# COMPACT_ATOMS: atom_id res chain seq x y z
N MET A 1 0.29 16.85 20.02
CA MET A 1 0.25 15.81 18.95
C MET A 1 -0.87 14.83 19.19
N ASP A 2 -1.18 14.52 20.44
CA ASP A 2 -2.18 13.53 20.83
C ASP A 2 -3.60 13.83 20.34
N GLU A 3 -4.01 15.10 20.32
CA GLU A 3 -5.35 15.49 19.82
C GLU A 3 -5.51 15.25 18.31
N LEU A 4 -4.55 15.71 17.49
CA LEU A 4 -4.56 15.45 16.05
C LEU A 4 -4.50 13.95 15.76
N ALA A 5 -3.64 13.22 16.48
CA ALA A 5 -3.58 11.76 16.35
C ALA A 5 -4.93 11.13 16.68
N HIS A 6 -5.58 11.56 17.76
CA HIS A 6 -6.91 11.08 18.14
C HIS A 6 -7.96 11.33 17.04
N TRP A 7 -8.00 12.53 16.46
CA TRP A 7 -8.93 12.84 15.36
C TRP A 7 -8.69 11.97 14.13
N LEU A 8 -7.44 11.81 13.70
CA LEU A 8 -7.10 10.99 12.53
C LEU A 8 -7.46 9.52 12.77
N LYS A 9 -7.20 8.99 13.96
CA LYS A 9 -7.59 7.63 14.33
C LYS A 9 -9.11 7.45 14.31
N THR A 10 -9.84 8.43 14.85
CA THR A 10 -11.31 8.42 14.87
C THR A 10 -11.91 8.47 13.46
N LEU A 11 -11.38 9.34 12.59
CA LEU A 11 -11.89 9.52 11.21
C LEU A 11 -11.57 8.34 10.29
N THR A 12 -10.43 7.68 10.49
CA THR A 12 -9.96 6.60 9.61
C THR A 12 -10.25 5.20 10.14
N GLY A 13 -10.62 5.06 11.42
CA GLY A 13 -10.79 3.78 12.09
C GLY A 13 -9.47 3.04 12.37
N MET A 14 -8.33 3.71 12.28
CA MET A 14 -7.01 3.11 12.49
C MET A 14 -6.63 3.05 13.97
N PRO A 15 -5.96 1.97 14.43
CA PRO A 15 -5.56 1.82 15.82
C PRO A 15 -4.44 2.79 16.21
N GLU A 16 -3.55 3.14 15.27
CA GLU A 16 -2.48 4.12 15.44
C GLU A 16 -2.18 4.92 14.17
N VAL A 17 -1.51 6.06 14.33
CA VAL A 17 -1.09 6.96 13.24
C VAL A 17 0.35 7.43 13.42
N ALA A 18 1.15 7.37 12.36
CA ALA A 18 2.47 7.97 12.30
C ALA A 18 2.40 9.41 11.78
N LEU A 19 2.83 10.38 12.60
CA LEU A 19 2.86 11.81 12.23
C LEU A 19 4.24 12.26 11.68
N SER A 20 5.20 11.36 11.57
CA SER A 20 6.54 11.64 11.02
C SER A 20 6.61 11.81 9.49
N PRO A 21 5.74 11.20 8.66
CA PRO A 21 5.76 11.43 7.22
C PRO A 21 5.38 12.88 6.87
N LYS A 22 6.16 13.49 5.98
CA LYS A 22 6.06 14.92 5.65
C LYS A 22 5.31 15.22 4.34
N ALA A 23 4.91 14.19 3.60
CA ALA A 23 4.22 14.28 2.32
C ALA A 23 3.50 12.96 2.00
N GLY A 24 2.56 12.97 1.05
CA GLY A 24 1.80 11.78 0.64
C GLY A 24 2.68 10.59 0.26
N ALA A 25 3.62 10.78 -0.67
CA ALA A 25 4.56 9.74 -1.07
C ALA A 25 5.46 9.24 0.08
N HIS A 26 5.78 10.11 1.05
CA HIS A 26 6.50 9.69 2.26
C HIS A 26 5.61 8.84 3.18
N GLY A 27 4.31 9.13 3.22
CA GLY A 27 3.30 8.31 3.89
C GLY A 27 3.16 6.93 3.23
N GLU A 28 3.09 6.87 1.89
CA GLU A 28 3.10 5.63 1.12
C GLU A 28 4.34 4.78 1.44
N LEU A 29 5.52 5.40 1.45
CA LEU A 29 6.78 4.73 1.83
C LEU A 29 6.73 4.20 3.26
N CYS A 30 6.30 5.02 4.22
CA CYS A 30 6.21 4.62 5.62
C CYS A 30 5.25 3.44 5.81
N GLY A 31 4.06 3.49 5.20
CA GLY A 31 3.09 2.40 5.25
C GLY A 31 3.61 1.11 4.62
N MET A 32 4.24 1.20 3.46
CA MET A 32 4.83 0.05 2.78
C MET A 32 6.01 -0.56 3.55
N MET A 33 6.85 0.25 4.20
CA MET A 33 7.90 -0.22 5.10
C MET A 33 7.33 -0.98 6.31
N ALA A 34 6.23 -0.49 6.89
CA ALA A 34 5.55 -1.17 8.00
C ALA A 34 4.98 -2.53 7.57
N ILE A 35 4.36 -2.60 6.38
CA ILE A 35 3.87 -3.86 5.79
C ILE A 35 5.03 -4.83 5.55
N ARG A 36 6.12 -4.36 4.95
CA ARG A 36 7.32 -5.16 4.68
C ARG A 36 7.91 -5.72 5.97
N ALA A 37 8.11 -4.89 6.99
CA ALA A 37 8.63 -5.33 8.29
C ALA A 37 7.73 -6.41 8.93
N ALA A 38 6.40 -6.27 8.81
CA ALA A 38 5.47 -7.27 9.31
C ALA A 38 5.53 -8.60 8.52
N ILE A 39 5.77 -8.55 7.21
CA ILE A 39 5.99 -9.74 6.37
C ILE A 39 7.32 -10.43 6.72
N GLU A 40 8.40 -9.66 6.88
CA GLU A 40 9.72 -10.15 7.28
C GLU A 40 9.66 -10.81 8.67
N ALA A 41 8.97 -10.22 9.64
CA ALA A 41 8.77 -10.78 10.97
C ALA A 41 8.01 -12.11 10.97
N ARG A 42 7.20 -12.38 9.93
CA ARG A 42 6.52 -13.68 9.71
C ARG A 42 7.37 -14.69 8.93
N GLY A 43 8.56 -14.30 8.45
CA GLY A 43 9.39 -15.14 7.58
C GLY A 43 8.80 -15.33 6.18
N GLU A 44 7.94 -14.42 5.72
CA GLU A 44 7.21 -14.56 4.45
C GLU A 44 7.81 -13.71 3.31
N ILE A 45 8.89 -12.97 3.55
CA ILE A 45 9.40 -11.97 2.60
C ILE A 45 9.82 -12.56 1.24
N GLU A 46 10.33 -13.79 1.25
CA GLU A 46 10.69 -14.50 0.01
C GLU A 46 9.47 -14.91 -0.82
N ARG A 47 8.28 -15.01 -0.19
CA ARG A 47 7.03 -15.43 -0.83
C ARG A 47 6.09 -14.27 -1.16
N ARG A 48 6.15 -13.18 -0.39
CA ARG A 48 5.28 -12.00 -0.50
C ARG A 48 6.03 -10.84 -1.15
N THR A 49 6.37 -11.00 -2.42
CA THR A 49 7.23 -10.08 -3.18
C THR A 49 6.48 -9.16 -4.15
N ARG A 50 5.17 -9.38 -4.33
CA ARG A 50 4.34 -8.72 -5.35
C ARG A 50 3.41 -7.69 -4.72
N VAL A 51 3.32 -6.51 -5.33
CA VAL A 51 2.37 -5.44 -4.97
C VAL A 51 1.46 -5.19 -6.15
N LEU A 52 0.16 -5.42 -5.96
CA LEU A 52 -0.84 -5.19 -6.98
C LEU A 52 -1.24 -3.70 -6.97
N VAL A 53 -1.19 -3.05 -8.13
CA VAL A 53 -1.51 -1.62 -8.26
C VAL A 53 -2.49 -1.43 -9.42
N PRO A 54 -3.64 -0.77 -9.22
CA PRO A 54 -4.51 -0.40 -10.34
C PRO A 54 -3.77 0.48 -11.35
N GLU A 55 -4.02 0.31 -12.65
CA GLU A 55 -3.42 1.16 -13.68
C GLU A 55 -3.75 2.67 -13.50
N SER A 56 -4.88 2.96 -12.84
CA SER A 56 -5.31 4.33 -12.53
C SER A 56 -4.62 4.93 -11.30
N ALA A 57 -3.72 4.20 -10.64
CA ALA A 57 -3.07 4.67 -9.43
C ALA A 57 -2.14 5.86 -9.70
N HIS A 58 -1.97 6.71 -8.69
CA HIS A 58 -0.99 7.79 -8.75
C HIS A 58 0.42 7.20 -8.88
N GLY A 59 1.28 7.81 -9.72
CA GLY A 59 2.60 7.26 -10.07
C GLY A 59 3.58 7.10 -8.90
N THR A 60 3.31 7.71 -7.75
CA THR A 60 4.10 7.50 -6.51
C THR A 60 3.89 6.11 -5.92
N ASN A 61 2.74 5.47 -6.16
CA ASN A 61 2.43 4.14 -5.65
C ASN A 61 3.37 3.07 -6.24
N PRO A 62 3.45 2.87 -7.58
CA PRO A 62 4.36 1.89 -8.15
C PRO A 62 5.83 2.24 -7.87
N ALA A 63 6.19 3.53 -7.87
CA ALA A 63 7.54 3.97 -7.56
C ALA A 63 7.98 3.59 -6.13
N THR A 64 7.09 3.77 -5.14
CA THR A 64 7.35 3.40 -3.74
C THR A 64 7.53 1.89 -3.57
N ALA A 65 6.68 1.08 -4.21
CA ALA A 65 6.79 -0.37 -4.15
C ALA A 65 8.12 -0.88 -4.76
N ALA A 66 8.48 -0.36 -5.93
CA ALA A 66 9.74 -0.68 -6.60
C ALA A 66 10.96 -0.24 -5.77
N LEU A 67 10.91 0.94 -5.15
CA LEU A 67 11.98 1.44 -4.27
C LEU A 67 12.27 0.48 -3.10
N LEU A 68 11.25 -0.20 -2.60
CA LEU A 68 11.38 -1.17 -1.51
C LEU A 68 11.71 -2.60 -1.99
N GLY A 69 11.94 -2.81 -3.28
CA GLY A 69 12.33 -4.09 -3.86
C GLY A 69 11.18 -5.06 -4.11
N PHE A 70 9.92 -4.59 -4.08
CA PHE A 70 8.78 -5.39 -4.53
C PHE A 70 8.64 -5.34 -6.05
N SER A 71 8.11 -6.41 -6.64
CA SER A 71 7.61 -6.36 -8.01
C SER A 71 6.23 -5.70 -8.02
N VAL A 72 5.97 -4.88 -9.04
CA VAL A 72 4.70 -4.18 -9.21
C VAL A 72 3.93 -4.87 -10.32
N ASP A 73 2.73 -5.33 -10.00
CA ASP A 73 1.84 -5.92 -10.99
C ASP A 73 0.62 -5.01 -11.16
N GLU A 74 0.42 -4.55 -12.40
CA GLU A 74 -0.69 -3.67 -12.71
C GLU A 74 -2.00 -4.47 -12.87
N ILE A 75 -3.08 -3.92 -12.31
CA ILE A 75 -4.43 -4.42 -12.50
C ILE A 75 -5.16 -3.46 -13.46
N PRO A 76 -5.63 -3.95 -14.61
CA PRO A 76 -6.35 -3.12 -15.57
C PRO A 76 -7.69 -2.65 -14.99
N ALA A 77 -8.19 -1.52 -15.48
CA ALA A 77 -9.57 -1.14 -15.24
C ALA A 77 -10.52 -2.03 -16.05
N GLY A 78 -11.70 -2.30 -15.50
CA GLY A 78 -12.83 -2.84 -16.24
C GLY A 78 -13.50 -1.78 -17.11
N ASP A 79 -14.50 -2.20 -17.87
CA ASP A 79 -15.21 -1.34 -18.83
C ASP A 79 -15.92 -0.13 -18.17
N ASP A 80 -16.16 -0.18 -16.86
CA ASP A 80 -16.78 0.89 -16.07
C ASP A 80 -15.74 1.82 -15.40
N GLY A 81 -14.45 1.65 -15.70
CA GLY A 81 -13.35 2.42 -15.12
C GLY A 81 -13.00 2.05 -13.68
N ARG A 82 -13.62 1.00 -13.11
CA ARG A 82 -13.25 0.47 -11.79
C ARG A 82 -12.20 -0.62 -11.93
N VAL A 83 -11.60 -1.01 -10.81
CA VAL A 83 -10.64 -2.13 -10.79
C VAL A 83 -11.33 -3.43 -11.23
N ASP A 84 -10.71 -4.17 -12.17
CA ASP A 84 -11.19 -5.51 -12.56
C ASP A 84 -11.03 -6.49 -11.37
N LEU A 85 -12.13 -6.80 -10.68
CA LEU A 85 -12.15 -7.74 -9.55
C LEU A 85 -11.76 -9.16 -9.96
N ALA A 86 -12.07 -9.59 -11.19
CA ALA A 86 -11.62 -10.87 -11.70
C ALA A 86 -10.11 -10.84 -11.94
N GLY A 87 -9.58 -9.70 -12.42
CA GLY A 87 -8.15 -9.40 -12.53
C GLY A 87 -7.42 -9.52 -11.20
N VAL A 88 -7.93 -8.87 -10.15
CA VAL A 88 -7.42 -9.01 -8.77
C VAL A 88 -7.38 -10.48 -8.37
N SER A 89 -8.50 -11.20 -8.54
CA SER A 89 -8.62 -12.61 -8.12
C SER A 89 -7.68 -13.56 -8.86
N ARG A 90 -7.39 -13.28 -10.15
CA ARG A 90 -6.41 -14.03 -10.95
C ARG A 90 -4.99 -13.77 -10.45
N GLN A 91 -4.66 -12.53 -10.11
CA GLN A 91 -3.31 -12.12 -9.73
C GLN A 91 -2.96 -12.33 -8.25
N ALA A 92 -3.94 -12.35 -7.35
CA ALA A 92 -3.75 -12.48 -5.90
C ALA A 92 -3.45 -13.91 -5.39
N ARG A 93 -3.29 -14.87 -6.31
CA ARG A 93 -2.89 -16.26 -6.02
C ARG A 93 -1.37 -16.40 -6.00
#